data_AF-M0CQ99-F1
#
_entry.id   AF-M0CQ99-F1
#
_cell.length_a   1.000
_cell.length_b   1.000
_cell.length_c   1.000
_cell.angle_alpha   90.00
_cell.angle_beta   90.00
_cell.angle_gamma   90.00
#
_symmetry.space_group_name_H-M   'P 1'
#
loop_
_entity.id
_entity.type
_entity.pdbx_description
1 polymer ?
#
loop_
_entity_poly.entity_id
_entity_poly.type
_entity_poly.pdbx_seq_one_letter_code
_entity_poly.pdbx_strand_id
1 'polypeptide(L)'
;MLVTVLEMRSQAPYKKRFSDRFRQNDEYVRYLLRTVIDQGIEEGVFAAVASDHVSRALVTIVDGARTRAVVLDEERSLTTVRRITDEYVQAVLLSSPTDRAAR
;
A
#
# COMPACT_ATOMS: atom_id res chain seq x y z
N MET A 1 8.33 -6.77 -16.55
CA MET A 1 6.96 -6.72 -15.98
C MET A 1 6.55 -5.32 -15.53
N LEU A 2 7.30 -4.63 -14.65
CA LEU A 2 6.89 -3.31 -14.14
C LEU A 2 6.70 -2.25 -15.24
N VAL A 3 7.60 -2.20 -16.22
CA VAL A 3 7.49 -1.32 -17.41
C VAL A 3 6.15 -1.54 -18.12
N THR A 4 5.81 -2.78 -18.45
CA THR A 4 4.55 -3.16 -19.10
C THR A 4 3.31 -2.72 -18.29
N VAL A 5 3.36 -2.87 -16.96
CA VAL A 5 2.26 -2.41 -16.10
C VAL A 5 2.13 -0.90 -16.13
N LEU A 6 3.24 -0.16 -16.13
CA LEU A 6 3.23 1.30 -16.22
C LEU A 6 2.65 1.76 -17.58
N GLU A 7 3.03 1.11 -18.68
CA GLU A 7 2.46 1.37 -20.01
C GLU A 7 0.95 1.11 -20.08
N MET A 8 0.47 0.04 -19.43
CA MET A 8 -0.97 -0.21 -19.35
C MET A 8 -1.69 0.84 -18.50
N ARG A 9 -1.07 1.30 -17.40
CA ARG A 9 -1.63 2.36 -16.54
C ARG A 9 -1.72 3.70 -17.27
N SER A 10 -0.73 4.07 -18.08
CA SER A 10 -0.79 5.30 -18.88
C SER A 10 -1.93 5.29 -19.91
N GLN A 11 -2.36 4.11 -20.33
CA GLN A 11 -3.49 3.92 -21.24
C GLN A 11 -4.86 3.87 -20.53
N ALA A 12 -4.89 3.72 -19.19
CA ALA A 12 -6.13 3.58 -18.43
C ALA A 12 -7.12 4.75 -18.61
N PRO A 13 -6.70 6.03 -18.70
CA PRO A 13 -7.62 7.15 -18.95
C PRO A 13 -8.35 7.06 -20.30
N TYR A 14 -7.77 6.35 -21.27
CA TYR A 14 -8.29 6.26 -22.65
C TYR A 14 -8.97 4.91 -22.94
N LYS A 15 -8.69 3.88 -22.13
CA LYS A 15 -9.21 2.51 -22.32
C LYS A 15 -10.02 2.07 -21.11
N LYS A 16 -11.36 2.14 -21.21
CA LYS A 16 -12.29 1.77 -20.12
C LYS A 16 -11.99 0.38 -19.53
N ARG A 17 -11.70 -0.62 -20.36
CA ARG A 17 -11.34 -1.97 -19.89
C ARG A 17 -10.10 -1.99 -18.98
N PHE A 18 -9.10 -1.17 -19.28
CA PHE A 18 -7.91 -1.05 -18.43
C PHE A 18 -8.24 -0.31 -17.14
N SER A 19 -8.97 0.81 -17.20
CA SER A 19 -9.43 1.52 -16.01
C SER A 19 -10.22 0.61 -15.06
N ASP A 20 -11.20 -0.14 -15.59
CA ASP A 20 -12.02 -1.04 -14.79
C ASP A 20 -11.19 -2.17 -14.16
N ARG A 21 -10.24 -2.73 -14.91
CA ARG A 21 -9.36 -3.79 -14.38
C ARG A 21 -8.42 -3.27 -13.28
N PHE A 22 -7.85 -2.08 -13.44
CA PHE A 22 -7.02 -1.48 -12.41
C PHE A 22 -7.83 -1.13 -11.15
N ARG A 23 -9.06 -0.62 -11.32
CA ARG A 23 -9.96 -0.33 -10.19
C ARG A 23 -10.31 -1.61 -9.42
N GLN A 24 -10.70 -2.68 -10.12
CA GLN A 24 -10.99 -3.98 -9.48
C GLN A 24 -9.78 -4.53 -8.73
N ASN A 25 -8.59 -4.44 -9.32
CA ASN A 25 -7.37 -4.90 -8.67
C ASN A 25 -7.04 -4.08 -7.41
N ASP A 26 -7.17 -2.75 -7.49
CA ASP A 26 -6.99 -1.86 -6.35
C ASP A 26 -7.98 -2.16 -5.23
N GLU A 27 -9.27 -2.30 -5.55
CA GLU A 27 -10.33 -2.65 -4.59
C GLU A 27 -10.05 -4.00 -3.93
N TYR A 28 -9.63 -5.01 -4.69
CA TYR A 28 -9.31 -6.33 -4.15
C TYR A 28 -8.12 -6.29 -3.18
N VAL A 29 -7.04 -5.59 -3.54
CA VAL A 29 -5.87 -5.46 -2.65
C VAL A 29 -6.23 -4.68 -1.39
N ARG A 30 -6.96 -3.57 -1.51
CA ARG A 30 -7.42 -2.79 -0.35
C ARG A 30 -8.34 -3.61 0.55
N TYR A 31 -9.24 -4.40 -0.01
CA TYR A 31 -10.10 -5.30 0.75
C TYR A 31 -9.27 -6.29 1.58
N LEU A 32 -8.32 -6.99 0.96
CA LEU A 32 -7.47 -7.95 1.67
C LEU A 32 -6.68 -7.29 2.81
N LEU A 33 -6.07 -6.14 2.55
CA LEU A 33 -5.32 -5.40 3.58
C LEU A 33 -6.22 -4.96 4.72
N ARG A 34 -7.41 -4.43 4.41
CA ARG A 34 -8.39 -4.02 5.42
C ARG A 34 -8.80 -5.19 6.29
N THR A 35 -9.14 -6.34 5.69
CA THR A 35 -9.52 -7.55 6.43
C THR A 35 -8.43 -8.03 7.38
N VAL A 36 -7.17 -8.06 6.94
CA VAL A 36 -6.04 -8.45 7.80
C VAL A 36 -5.83 -7.46 8.96
N ILE A 37 -5.99 -6.17 8.69
CA ILE A 37 -5.86 -5.12 9.71
C ILE A 37 -7.01 -5.24 10.73
N ASP A 38 -8.26 -5.37 10.27
CA ASP A 38 -9.44 -5.52 11.14
C ASP A 38 -9.29 -6.76 12.03
N GLN A 39 -8.90 -7.89 11.46
CA GLN A 39 -8.64 -9.11 12.22
C GLN A 39 -7.54 -8.91 13.28
N GLY A 40 -6.43 -8.26 12.92
CA GLY A 40 -5.35 -8.00 13.88
C GLY A 40 -5.77 -7.03 15.00
N ILE A 41 -6.71 -6.11 14.74
CA ILE A 41 -7.32 -5.25 15.76
C ILE A 41 -8.21 -6.08 16.69
N GLU A 42 -9.07 -6.94 16.14
CA GLU A 42 -9.95 -7.83 16.91
C GLU A 42 -9.17 -8.80 17.82
N GLU A 43 -8.03 -9.30 17.34
CA GLU A 43 -7.13 -10.18 18.10
C GLU A 43 -6.23 -9.41 19.10
N GLY A 44 -6.28 -8.08 19.11
CA GLY A 44 -5.47 -7.24 20.00
C GLY A 44 -3.98 -7.17 19.62
N VAL A 45 -3.61 -7.61 18.43
CA VAL A 45 -2.24 -7.56 17.88
C VAL A 45 -1.93 -6.17 17.33
N PHE A 46 -2.91 -5.51 16.72
CA PHE A 46 -2.79 -4.16 16.17
C PHE A 46 -3.57 -3.14 16.99
N ALA A 47 -3.07 -1.90 17.00
CA ALA A 47 -3.78 -0.76 17.55
C ALA A 47 -5.09 -0.49 16.81
N ALA A 48 -6.12 -0.06 17.53
CA ALA A 48 -7.41 0.34 16.95
C ALA A 48 -7.26 1.59 16.06
N VAL A 49 -7.17 1.36 14.75
CA VAL A 49 -6.99 2.40 13.72
C VAL A 49 -8.05 2.29 12.63
N ALA A 50 -8.18 3.33 11.80
CA ALA A 50 -9.02 3.29 10.61
C ALA A 50 -8.39 2.41 9.51
N SER A 51 -8.80 1.15 9.40
CA SER A 51 -8.25 0.16 8.47
C SER A 51 -8.36 0.55 6.98
N ASP A 52 -9.42 1.27 6.58
CA ASP A 52 -9.53 1.82 5.21
C ASP A 52 -8.42 2.83 4.90
N HIS A 53 -8.07 3.68 5.88
CA HIS A 53 -7.01 4.67 5.71
C HIS A 53 -5.64 4.00 5.60
N VAL A 54 -5.36 3.05 6.50
CA VAL A 54 -4.07 2.33 6.53
C VAL A 54 -3.88 1.48 5.28
N SER A 55 -4.91 0.73 4.86
CA SER A 55 -4.83 -0.07 3.63
C SER A 55 -4.58 0.79 2.39
N ARG A 56 -5.23 1.97 2.29
CA ARG A 56 -4.99 2.94 1.21
C ARG A 56 -3.56 3.49 1.24
N ALA A 57 -3.04 3.83 2.42
CA ALA A 57 -1.66 4.31 2.56
C ALA A 57 -0.65 3.25 2.08
N LEU A 58 -0.82 1.99 2.50
CA LEU A 58 0.04 0.88 2.08
C LEU A 58 0.05 0.69 0.56
N VAL A 59 -1.12 0.68 -0.09
CA VAL A 59 -1.20 0.58 -1.56
C VAL A 59 -0.51 1.77 -2.24
N THR A 60 -0.71 2.98 -1.71
CA THR A 60 -0.10 4.20 -2.24
C THR A 60 1.42 4.16 -2.18
N ILE A 61 1.98 3.70 -1.05
CA ILE A 61 3.43 3.52 -0.85
C ILE A 61 3.99 2.54 -1.89
N VAL A 62 3.35 1.39 -2.08
CA VAL A 62 3.78 0.35 -3.01
C VAL A 62 3.70 0.82 -4.46
N ASP A 63 2.60 1.48 -4.86
CA ASP A 63 2.44 1.96 -6.23
C ASP A 63 3.38 3.13 -6.57
N GLY A 64 3.70 3.99 -5.60
CA GLY A 64 4.74 5.01 -5.73
C GLY A 64 6.10 4.39 -6.03
N ALA A 65 6.49 3.36 -5.28
CA ALA A 65 7.76 2.67 -5.50
C ALA A 65 7.83 1.91 -6.82
N ARG A 66 6.74 1.26 -7.24
CA ARG A 66 6.66 0.61 -8.57
C ARG A 66 6.85 1.62 -9.70
N THR A 67 6.28 2.81 -9.55
CA THR A 67 6.43 3.90 -10.53
C THR A 67 7.88 4.39 -10.56
N ARG A 68 8.47 4.69 -9.39
CA ARG A 68 9.87 5.13 -9.28
C ARG A 68 10.87 4.11 -9.84
N ALA A 69 10.67 2.82 -9.55
CA ALA A 69 11.54 1.75 -10.05
C ALA A 69 11.63 1.74 -11.58
N VAL A 70 10.53 2.08 -12.28
CA VAL A 70 10.51 2.15 -13.74
C VAL A 70 11.02 3.50 -14.25
N VAL A 71 10.52 4.60 -13.69
CA VAL A 71 10.78 5.95 -14.20
C VAL A 71 12.22 6.40 -13.95
N LEU A 72 12.82 5.95 -12.85
CA LEU A 72 14.17 6.35 -12.43
C LEU A 72 15.20 5.24 -12.60
N ASP A 73 14.81 4.09 -13.16
CA ASP A 73 15.64 2.87 -13.26
C ASP A 73 16.27 2.46 -11.90
N GLU A 74 15.54 2.73 -10.82
CA GLU A 74 16.00 2.50 -9.44
C GLU A 74 15.55 1.11 -8.96
N GLU A 75 16.29 0.05 -9.28
CA GLU A 75 15.99 -1.31 -8.77
C GLU A 75 15.88 -1.36 -7.23
N ARG A 76 16.67 -0.53 -6.53
CA ARG A 76 16.63 -0.38 -5.06
C ARG A 76 15.33 0.26 -4.54
N SER A 77 14.45 0.78 -5.40
CA SER A 77 13.14 1.29 -4.97
C SER A 77 12.29 0.20 -4.33
N LEU A 78 12.40 -1.05 -4.78
CA LEU A 78 11.60 -2.17 -4.25
C LEU A 78 12.08 -2.63 -2.86
N THR A 79 13.38 -2.62 -2.61
CA THR A 79 13.92 -2.94 -1.27
C THR A 79 13.67 -1.78 -0.30
N THR A 80 13.79 -0.54 -0.79
CA THR A 80 13.51 0.66 -0.01
C THR A 80 12.04 0.74 0.40
N VAL A 81 11.11 0.47 -0.52
CA VAL A 81 9.67 0.49 -0.17
C VAL A 81 9.30 -0.62 0.80
N ARG A 82 9.96 -1.79 0.73
CA ARG A 82 9.74 -2.85 1.70
C ARG A 82 10.07 -2.37 3.12
N ARG A 83 11.19 -1.67 3.28
CA ARG A 83 11.58 -1.06 4.56
C ARG A 83 10.61 0.04 4.99
N ILE A 84 10.24 0.98 4.11
CA ILE A 84 9.27 2.04 4.42
C ILE A 84 7.92 1.46 4.85
N THR A 85 7.48 0.40 4.18
CA THR A 85 6.23 -0.29 4.51
C THR A 85 6.30 -0.91 5.90
N ASP A 86 7.43 -1.54 6.25
CA ASP A 86 7.65 -2.10 7.57
C ASP A 86 7.66 -1.01 8.65
N GLU A 87 8.41 0.07 8.44
CA GLU A 87 8.45 1.23 9.33
C GLU A 87 7.06 1.84 9.54
N TYR A 88 6.27 1.96 8.49
CA TYR A 88 4.89 2.48 8.57
C TYR A 88 3.98 1.53 9.37
N VAL A 89 4.04 0.22 9.11
CA VAL A 89 3.28 -0.78 9.87
C VAL A 89 3.66 -0.74 11.35
N GLN A 90 4.95 -0.68 11.66
CA GLN A 90 5.44 -0.56 13.03
C GLN A 90 4.89 0.70 13.71
N ALA A 91 4.97 1.85 13.03
CA ALA A 91 4.54 3.13 13.58
C ALA A 91 3.03 3.29 13.73
N VAL A 92 2.23 2.65 12.88
CA VAL A 92 0.77 2.87 12.85
C VAL A 92 0.03 1.74 13.54
N LEU A 93 0.40 0.48 13.28
CA LEU A 93 -0.30 -0.71 13.76
C LEU A 93 0.28 -1.27 15.06
N LEU A 94 1.60 -1.19 15.26
CA LEU A 94 2.27 -1.88 16.38
C LEU A 94 2.72 -0.94 17.50
N SER A 95 2.73 0.38 17.28
CA SER A 95 3.04 1.33 18.35
C SER A 95 1.92 1.35 19.39
N SER A 96 2.29 1.17 20.66
CA SER A 96 1.34 1.35 21.76
C SER A 96 0.89 2.81 21.84
N PRO A 97 -0.33 3.12 22.33
CA PRO A 97 -0.76 4.50 22.58
C PRO A 97 0.25 5.30 23.42
N THR A 98 0.93 4.63 24.36
CA THR A 98 1.99 5.20 25.20
C THR A 98 3.24 5.63 24.42
N ASP A 99 3.61 4.91 23.35
CA ASP A 99 4.78 5.24 22.53
C ASP A 99 4.55 6.46 21.63
N ARG A 100 3.30 6.75 21.28
CA ARG A 100 2.92 7.94 20.48
C ARG A 100 2.88 9.23 21.30
N ALA A 101 2.60 9.14 22.60
CA ALA A 101 2.59 10.30 23.50
C ALA A 101 4.01 10.74 23.95
N ALA A 102 5.01 9.87 23.75
CA ALA A 102 6.41 10.11 24.13
C ALA A 102 7.29 10.64 22.96
N ARG A 103 6.71 10.86 21.77
CA ARG A 103 7.37 11.43 20.59
C ARG A 103 6.80 12.80 20.27
#